data_AF-B4INF1-F1
#
_entry.id   AF-B4INF1-F1
#
_cell.length_a   1.000
_cell.length_b   1.000
_cell.length_c   1.000
_cell.angle_alpha   90.00
_cell.angle_beta   90.00
_cell.angle_gamma   90.00
#
_symmetry.space_group_name_H-M   'P 1'
#
loop_
_entity.id
_entity.type
_entity.pdbx_description
1 polymer ?
#
loop_
_entity_poly.entity_id
_entity_poly.type
_entity_poly.pdbx_seq_one_letter_code
_entity_poly.pdbx_strand_id
1 'polypeptide(L)'
;GDIIRIRDCVLLKANEDNELPYVAKVAHLWQNPEDGEMMMSLLWYYRPEHTDQGRQRNDCPDEVYASRHRDHNSVACVEDKCYVLTFSEYCRYRRRLRAAEEDVEDVSIVPRRPSSATAPGFPVRTVPEHTNPELVMFCRRAYEFRTRRLLKLPHKNGLVCSSS
;
A
#
# COMPACT_ATOMS: atom_id res chain seq x y z
N GLY A 1 -0.66 -5.92 19.74
CA GLY A 1 -0.48 -6.40 18.36
C GLY A 1 -1.57 -5.79 17.50
N ASP A 2 -1.25 -5.52 16.24
CA ASP A 2 -2.18 -4.90 15.30
C ASP A 2 -3.24 -5.88 14.76
N ILE A 3 -4.45 -5.38 14.52
CA ILE A 3 -5.52 -6.15 13.88
C ILE A 3 -5.41 -6.00 12.36
N ILE A 4 -5.04 -7.10 11.69
CA ILE A 4 -5.02 -7.20 10.22
C ILE A 4 -6.42 -7.50 9.69
N ARG A 5 -6.86 -6.73 8.69
CA ARG A 5 -8.16 -6.86 8.02
C ARG A 5 -7.98 -6.86 6.51
N ILE A 6 -8.99 -7.36 5.79
CA ILE A 6 -9.08 -7.21 4.34
C ILE A 6 -8.89 -5.73 3.94
N ARG A 7 -8.11 -5.52 2.87
CA ARG A 7 -7.62 -4.23 2.34
C ARG A 7 -6.50 -3.56 3.15
N ASP A 8 -6.04 -4.12 4.26
CA ASP A 8 -4.78 -3.69 4.88
C ASP A 8 -3.60 -3.95 3.94
N CYS A 9 -2.56 -3.12 4.05
CA CYS A 9 -1.26 -3.45 3.51
C CYS A 9 -0.41 -4.03 4.64
N VAL A 10 0.44 -4.98 4.31
CA VAL A 10 1.29 -5.70 5.25
C VAL A 10 2.71 -5.79 4.72
N LEU A 11 3.66 -5.85 5.65
CA LEU A 11 5.03 -6.27 5.42
C LEU A 11 5.12 -7.78 5.63
N LEU A 12 5.79 -8.45 4.69
CA LEU A 12 6.03 -9.89 4.75
C LEU A 12 7.53 -10.13 4.84
N LYS A 13 7.88 -11.09 5.71
CA LYS A 13 9.26 -11.51 5.92
C LYS A 13 9.91 -11.89 4.59
N ALA A 14 11.12 -11.38 4.35
CA ALA A 14 11.93 -11.79 3.22
C ALA A 14 12.61 -13.14 3.50
N ASN A 15 13.03 -13.84 2.44
CA ASN A 15 13.64 -15.16 2.60
C ASN A 15 15.06 -15.06 3.19
N GLU A 16 15.77 -13.97 2.89
CA GLU A 16 17.11 -13.68 3.39
C GLU A 16 17.07 -12.57 4.44
N ASP A 17 17.86 -12.70 5.51
CA ASP A 17 17.83 -11.79 6.67
C ASP A 17 18.27 -10.34 6.36
N ASN A 18 18.81 -10.08 5.15
CA ASN A 18 19.25 -8.75 4.69
C ASN A 18 18.41 -8.19 3.54
N GLU A 19 17.36 -8.90 3.10
CA GLU A 19 16.44 -8.40 2.09
C GLU A 19 15.40 -7.47 2.70
N LEU A 20 14.97 -6.46 1.94
CA LEU A 20 13.89 -5.58 2.37
C LEU A 20 12.59 -6.40 2.45
N PRO A 21 11.73 -6.15 3.45
CA PRO A 21 10.47 -6.87 3.56
C PRO A 21 9.58 -6.58 2.35
N TYR A 22 8.86 -7.61 1.92
CA TYR A 22 7.94 -7.48 0.81
C TYR A 22 6.66 -6.75 1.24
N VAL A 23 6.02 -6.06 0.30
CA VAL A 23 4.84 -5.24 0.57
C VAL A 23 3.66 -5.81 -0.20
N ALA A 24 2.56 -6.08 0.48
CA ALA A 24 1.37 -6.63 -0.16
C ALA A 24 0.08 -6.09 0.44
N LYS A 25 -1.01 -6.13 -0.34
CA LYS A 25 -2.36 -5.83 0.12
C LYS A 25 -3.16 -7.09 0.32
N VAL A 26 -3.76 -7.24 1.50
CA VAL A 26 -4.65 -8.36 1.81
C VAL A 26 -5.95 -8.23 1.01
N ALA A 27 -6.22 -9.22 0.16
CA ALA A 27 -7.45 -9.33 -0.62
C ALA A 27 -8.50 -10.16 0.11
N HIS A 28 -8.14 -11.33 0.62
CA HIS A 28 -9.01 -12.21 1.41
C HIS A 28 -8.23 -12.92 2.52
N LEU A 29 -8.95 -13.40 3.54
CA LEU A 29 -8.46 -14.21 4.65
C LEU A 29 -9.35 -15.45 4.76
N TRP A 30 -8.76 -16.63 4.99
CA TRP A 30 -9.49 -17.89 5.20
C TRP A 30 -8.66 -18.86 6.03
N GLN A 31 -9.31 -19.91 6.52
CA GLN A 31 -8.63 -21.05 7.14
C GLN A 31 -8.48 -22.16 6.08
N ASN A 32 -7.27 -22.69 5.92
CA ASN A 32 -7.00 -23.82 5.04
C ASN A 32 -7.79 -25.04 5.54
N PRO A 33 -8.67 -25.66 4.73
CA PRO A 33 -9.50 -26.77 5.17
C PRO A 33 -8.71 -28.05 5.51
N GLU A 34 -7.49 -28.20 5.01
CA GLU A 34 -6.70 -29.43 5.18
C GLU A 34 -6.00 -29.52 6.54
N ASP A 35 -5.38 -28.43 7.00
CA ASP A 35 -4.56 -28.39 8.22
C ASP A 35 -5.04 -27.35 9.25
N GLY A 36 -6.02 -26.51 8.88
CA GLY A 36 -6.52 -25.45 9.74
C GLY A 36 -5.65 -24.19 9.81
N GLU A 37 -4.61 -24.05 8.97
CA GLU A 37 -3.73 -22.88 8.96
C GLU A 37 -4.47 -21.63 8.45
N MET A 38 -4.22 -20.48 9.09
CA MET A 38 -4.77 -19.22 8.61
C MET A 38 -3.97 -18.69 7.41
N MET A 39 -4.67 -18.51 6.29
CA MET A 39 -4.12 -18.11 5.01
C MET A 39 -4.69 -16.77 4.56
N MET A 40 -3.95 -16.12 3.65
CA MET A 40 -4.37 -14.87 3.02
C MET A 40 -4.04 -14.86 1.54
N SER A 41 -4.84 -14.12 0.77
CA SER A 41 -4.56 -13.82 -0.63
C SER A 41 -4.13 -12.38 -0.75
N LEU A 42 -3.17 -12.15 -1.63
CA LEU A 42 -2.41 -10.92 -1.69
C LEU A 42 -2.44 -10.29 -3.06
N LEU A 43 -2.25 -8.97 -3.09
CA LEU A 43 -1.84 -8.21 -4.27
C LEU A 43 -0.52 -7.54 -3.96
N TRP A 44 0.51 -7.84 -4.76
CA TRP A 44 1.86 -7.39 -4.48
C TRP A 44 2.10 -5.92 -4.85
N TYR A 45 2.91 -5.27 -4.02
CA TYR A 45 3.65 -4.06 -4.35
C TYR A 45 5.15 -4.40 -4.43
N TYR A 46 5.80 -3.94 -5.50
CA TYR A 46 7.23 -4.14 -5.68
C TYR A 46 7.99 -2.89 -5.24
N ARG A 47 8.97 -3.06 -4.35
CA ARG A 47 9.98 -2.03 -4.13
C ARG A 47 10.88 -1.94 -5.37
N PRO A 48 11.45 -0.77 -5.70
CA PRO A 48 12.38 -0.63 -6.82
C PRO A 48 13.53 -1.64 -6.77
N GLU A 49 14.03 -1.95 -5.56
CA GLU A 49 15.07 -2.95 -5.28
C GLU A 49 14.68 -4.36 -5.70
N HIS A 50 13.39 -4.72 -5.63
CA HIS A 50 12.88 -6.04 -5.99
C HIS A 50 12.57 -6.16 -7.49
N THR A 51 12.94 -5.17 -8.30
CA THR A 51 12.78 -5.21 -9.76
C THR A 51 14.12 -5.48 -10.43
N ASP A 52 14.11 -6.12 -11.61
CA ASP A 52 15.33 -6.39 -12.39
C ASP A 52 16.14 -5.14 -12.72
N GLN A 53 15.47 -3.99 -12.83
CA GLN A 53 16.14 -2.71 -13.11
C GLN A 53 16.82 -2.14 -11.86
N GLY A 54 16.44 -2.61 -10.67
CA GLY A 54 16.83 -2.02 -9.39
C GLY A 54 16.33 -0.59 -9.22
N ARG A 55 16.72 0.02 -8.10
CA ARG A 55 16.38 1.41 -7.78
C ARG A 55 17.02 2.38 -8.79
N GLN A 56 16.20 3.23 -9.38
CA GLN A 56 16.60 4.30 -10.28
C GLN A 56 16.76 5.62 -9.52
N ARG A 57 17.51 6.57 -10.11
CA ARG A 57 17.75 7.91 -9.53
C ARG A 57 16.49 8.71 -9.23
N ASN A 58 15.39 8.43 -9.94
CA ASN A 58 14.15 9.19 -9.87
C ASN A 58 13.15 8.55 -8.88
N ASP A 59 13.50 7.42 -8.29
CA ASP A 59 12.66 6.69 -7.34
C ASP A 59 12.79 7.30 -5.95
N CYS A 60 11.67 7.58 -5.30
CA CYS A 60 11.71 8.04 -3.92
C CYS A 60 11.96 6.87 -2.96
N PRO A 61 12.59 7.09 -1.80
CA PRO A 61 12.85 6.03 -0.81
C PRO A 61 11.60 5.21 -0.46
N ASP A 62 10.47 5.89 -0.23
CA ASP A 62 9.20 5.27 0.20
C ASP A 62 8.30 4.83 -0.98
N GLU A 63 8.82 4.85 -2.21
CA GLU A 63 8.03 4.50 -3.39
C GLU A 63 7.95 2.97 -3.58
N VAL A 64 6.74 2.49 -3.88
CA VAL A 64 6.48 1.12 -4.30
C VAL A 64 5.63 1.10 -5.58
N TYR A 65 5.72 0.02 -6.34
CA TYR A 65 5.03 -0.18 -7.62
C TYR A 65 3.88 -1.16 -7.46
N ALA A 66 2.67 -0.73 -7.80
CA ALA A 66 1.50 -1.59 -7.74
C ALA A 66 1.58 -2.70 -8.79
N SER A 67 1.32 -3.95 -8.43
CA SER A 67 1.27 -5.06 -9.39
C SER A 67 -0.09 -5.75 -9.40
N ARG A 68 -0.38 -6.42 -10.51
CA ARG A 68 -1.52 -7.36 -10.63
C ARG A 68 -1.14 -8.78 -10.19
N HIS A 69 0.08 -8.97 -9.71
CA HIS A 69 0.55 -10.24 -9.17
C HIS A 69 -0.28 -10.62 -7.94
N ARG A 70 -0.93 -11.78 -8.01
CA ARG A 70 -1.69 -12.38 -6.93
C ARG A 70 -0.97 -13.61 -6.41
N ASP A 71 -1.04 -13.81 -5.11
CA ASP A 71 -0.43 -14.96 -4.44
C ASP A 71 -1.19 -15.31 -3.15
N HIS A 72 -0.90 -16.48 -2.59
CA HIS A 72 -1.42 -16.96 -1.31
C HIS A 72 -0.26 -17.24 -0.33
N ASN A 73 -0.35 -16.69 0.87
CA ASN A 73 0.67 -16.89 1.90
C ASN A 73 0.00 -17.22 3.24
N SER A 74 0.74 -17.87 4.12
CA SER A 74 0.35 -18.00 5.53
C SER A 74 0.34 -16.63 6.19
N VAL A 75 -0.65 -16.40 7.06
CA VAL A 75 -0.69 -15.20 7.90
C VAL A 75 0.52 -15.13 8.83
N ALA A 76 1.18 -16.26 9.12
CA ALA A 76 2.40 -16.30 9.92
C ALA A 76 3.61 -15.58 9.28
N CYS A 77 3.57 -15.31 7.97
CA CYS A 77 4.60 -14.55 7.28
C CYS A 77 4.50 -13.02 7.47
N VAL A 78 3.42 -12.53 8.10
CA VAL A 78 3.23 -11.10 8.36
C VAL A 78 4.16 -10.63 9.47
N GLU A 79 4.99 -9.63 9.16
CA GLU A 79 5.84 -8.98 10.15
C GLU A 79 5.14 -7.76 10.78
N ASP A 80 4.54 -6.90 9.94
CA ASP A 80 3.89 -5.69 10.42
C ASP A 80 2.79 -5.21 9.46
N LYS A 81 1.92 -4.33 9.95
CA LYS A 81 0.96 -3.58 9.15
C LYS A 81 1.62 -2.34 8.56
N CYS A 82 1.36 -2.06 7.30
CA CYS A 82 1.86 -0.87 6.63
C CYS A 82 0.76 -0.15 5.83
N TYR A 83 1.13 0.99 5.24
CA TYR A 83 0.22 1.86 4.52
C TYR A 83 0.81 2.23 3.17
N VAL A 84 0.14 1.83 2.08
CA VAL A 84 0.50 2.28 0.73
C VAL A 84 -0.54 3.28 0.24
N LEU A 85 -0.13 4.54 0.15
CA LEU A 85 -0.96 5.66 -0.25
C LEU A 85 -0.87 5.92 -1.76
N THR A 86 -1.88 6.58 -2.32
CA THR A 86 -1.69 7.26 -3.61
C THR A 86 -0.70 8.41 -3.44
N PHE A 87 -0.03 8.82 -4.53
CA PHE A 87 0.91 9.95 -4.46
C PHE A 87 0.29 11.23 -3.87
N SER A 88 -0.94 11.57 -4.25
CA SER A 88 -1.63 12.75 -3.72
C SER A 88 -1.99 12.62 -2.23
N GLU A 89 -2.27 11.41 -1.74
CA GLU A 89 -2.45 11.16 -0.30
C GLU A 89 -1.13 11.27 0.45
N TYR A 90 -0.05 10.71 -0.10
CA TYR A 90 1.28 10.78 0.49
C TYR A 90 1.80 12.23 0.58
N CYS A 91 1.62 13.04 -0.46
CA CYS A 91 1.98 14.48 -0.41
C CYS A 91 1.25 15.22 0.73
N ARG A 92 -0.05 14.92 0.93
CA ARG A 92 -0.82 15.49 2.05
C ARG A 92 -0.33 14.98 3.40
N TYR A 93 0.00 13.70 3.50
CA TYR A 93 0.58 13.10 4.71
C TYR A 93 1.93 13.74 5.07
N ARG A 94 2.84 13.88 4.11
CA ARG A 94 4.16 14.50 4.32
C ARG A 94 4.07 15.98 4.69
N ARG A 95 3.10 16.71 4.14
CA ARG A 95 2.84 18.10 4.56
C ARG A 95 2.44 18.17 6.03
N ARG A 96 1.55 17.27 6.48
CA ARG A 96 1.09 17.21 7.88
C ARG A 96 2.21 16.86 8.84
N LEU A 97 3.06 15.89 8.48
CA LEU A 97 4.21 15.54 9.32
C LEU A 97 5.13 16.75 9.53
N ARG A 98 5.49 17.46 8.46
CA ARG A 98 6.32 18.67 8.56
C ARG A 98 5.67 19.76 9.41
N ALA A 99 4.37 20.01 9.21
CA ALA A 99 3.64 21.00 9.99
C ALA A 99 3.63 20.65 11.49
N ALA A 100 3.48 19.37 11.83
CA ALA A 100 3.53 18.89 13.22
C ALA A 100 4.94 19.01 13.83
N GLU A 101 5.99 18.76 13.05
CA GLU A 101 7.39 18.96 13.47
C GLU A 101 7.71 20.44 13.74
N GLU A 102 7.09 21.35 12.99
CA GLU A 102 7.29 22.80 13.07
C GLU A 102 6.31 23.52 14.02
N ASP A 103 5.39 22.78 14.68
CA ASP A 103 4.26 23.31 15.48
C ASP A 103 3.41 24.35 14.73
N VAL A 104 3.24 24.13 13.42
CA VAL A 104 2.44 24.97 12.53
C VAL A 104 1.10 24.30 12.26
N GLU A 105 0.02 25.08 12.26
CA GLU A 105 -1.30 24.57 11.87
C GLU A 105 -1.30 24.03 10.42
N ASP A 106 -1.81 22.82 10.21
CA ASP A 106 -2.06 22.27 8.87
C ASP A 106 -3.24 23.00 8.20
N VAL A 107 -2.98 24.19 7.67
CA VAL A 107 -3.96 24.95 6.90
C VAL A 107 -4.09 24.32 5.52
N SER A 108 -5.24 23.69 5.26
CA SER A 108 -5.60 23.18 3.94
C SER A 108 -6.65 24.08 3.29
N ILE A 109 -6.31 24.66 2.14
CA ILE A 109 -7.26 25.46 1.33
C ILE A 109 -8.40 24.57 0.81
N VAL A 110 -8.15 23.27 0.65
CA VAL A 110 -9.16 22.30 0.22
C VAL A 110 -9.90 21.79 1.46
N PRO A 111 -11.23 22.01 1.57
CA PRO A 111 -12.00 21.49 2.69
C PRO A 111 -11.79 19.98 2.84
N ARG A 112 -11.51 19.52 4.06
CA ARG A 112 -11.43 18.10 4.36
C ARG A 112 -12.81 17.49 4.07
N ARG A 113 -12.87 16.51 3.16
CA ARG A 113 -14.12 15.80 2.88
C ARG A 113 -14.62 15.20 4.20
N PRO A 114 -15.84 15.54 4.67
CA PRO A 114 -16.34 15.00 5.92
C PRO A 114 -16.48 13.48 5.78
N SER A 115 -16.20 12.75 6.87
CA SER A 115 -16.27 11.28 6.90
C SER A 115 -17.63 10.76 6.40
N SER A 116 -18.71 11.50 6.67
CA SER A 116 -20.08 11.25 6.21
C SER A 116 -20.30 11.36 4.71
N ALA A 117 -19.45 12.09 3.97
CA ALA A 117 -19.54 12.20 2.51
C ALA A 117 -18.79 11.07 1.79
N THR A 118 -18.22 10.11 2.52
CA THR A 118 -17.58 8.92 1.96
C THR A 118 -18.67 7.91 1.60
N ALA A 119 -18.72 7.46 0.35
CA ALA A 119 -19.69 6.46 -0.07
C ALA A 119 -19.64 5.23 0.87
N PRO A 120 -20.79 4.68 1.30
CA PRO A 120 -20.83 3.46 2.10
C PRO A 120 -20.05 2.36 1.35
N GLY A 121 -18.96 1.87 1.94
CA GLY A 121 -18.14 0.78 1.38
C GLY A 121 -16.69 1.12 1.02
N PHE A 122 -16.30 2.40 1.02
CA PHE A 122 -14.91 2.84 0.82
C PHE A 122 -14.44 3.74 1.97
N PRO A 123 -14.27 3.23 3.21
CA PRO A 123 -13.71 4.05 4.28
C PRO A 123 -12.39 4.66 3.78
N VAL A 124 -12.28 6.00 3.84
CA VAL A 124 -11.01 6.68 3.60
C VAL A 124 -10.07 6.18 4.68
N ARG A 125 -9.20 5.24 4.32
CA ARG A 125 -8.19 4.71 5.22
C ARG A 125 -7.12 5.79 5.40
N THR A 126 -7.34 6.65 6.36
CA THR A 126 -6.32 7.58 6.84
C THR A 126 -5.26 6.80 7.60
N VAL A 127 -4.00 7.18 7.43
CA VAL A 127 -2.90 6.71 8.28
C VAL A 127 -3.16 7.23 9.70
N PRO A 128 -3.13 6.36 10.73
CA PRO A 128 -3.20 6.80 12.13
C PRO A 128 -2.08 7.80 12.47
N GLU A 129 -2.34 8.74 13.38
CA GLU A 129 -1.41 9.84 13.70
C GLU A 129 -0.07 9.35 14.28
N HIS A 130 -0.09 8.22 15.01
CA HIS A 130 1.10 7.65 15.66
C HIS A 130 1.77 6.54 14.85
N THR A 131 1.42 6.37 13.58
CA THR A 131 2.08 5.39 12.72
C THR A 131 3.53 5.81 12.43
N ASN A 132 4.49 4.89 12.64
CA ASN A 132 5.88 5.10 12.25
C ASN A 132 5.96 5.48 10.75
N PRO A 133 6.55 6.63 10.38
CA PRO A 133 6.66 7.06 8.99
C PRO A 133 7.31 6.04 8.05
N GLU A 134 8.19 5.16 8.53
CA GLU A 134 8.81 4.10 7.73
C GLU A 134 7.82 3.03 7.25
N LEU A 135 6.67 2.89 7.93
CA LEU A 135 5.57 2.01 7.53
C LEU A 135 4.64 2.65 6.48
N VAL A 136 4.89 3.92 6.11
CA VAL A 136 4.05 4.68 5.18
C VAL A 136 4.76 4.87 3.85
N MET A 137 4.32 4.11 2.87
CA MET A 137 4.82 4.11 1.50
C MET A 137 3.79 4.73 0.56
N PHE A 138 4.17 4.94 -0.71
CA PHE A 138 3.25 5.40 -1.73
C PHE A 138 3.46 4.74 -3.08
N CYS A 139 2.42 4.76 -3.92
CA CYS A 139 2.51 4.30 -5.30
C CYS A 139 1.99 5.33 -6.30
N ARG A 140 2.71 5.49 -7.41
CA ARG A 140 2.33 6.27 -8.60
C ARG A 140 2.59 5.56 -9.94
N ARG A 141 3.23 4.39 -9.89
CA ARG A 141 3.59 3.55 -11.02
C ARG A 141 3.11 2.12 -10.78
N ALA A 142 2.89 1.39 -11.85
CA ALA A 142 2.57 -0.04 -11.80
C ALA A 142 3.75 -0.87 -12.32
N TYR A 143 3.90 -2.09 -11.82
CA TYR A 143 4.90 -3.05 -12.28
C TYR A 143 4.22 -4.30 -12.84
N GLU A 144 4.49 -4.61 -14.10
CA GLU A 144 4.02 -5.82 -14.75
C GLU A 144 5.01 -6.95 -14.50
N PHE A 145 4.70 -7.81 -13.53
CA PHE A 145 5.63 -8.85 -13.05
C PHE A 145 5.98 -9.91 -14.11
N ARG A 146 5.09 -10.15 -15.09
CA ARG A 146 5.31 -11.15 -16.16
C ARG A 146 6.31 -10.67 -17.21
N THR A 147 6.21 -9.41 -17.61
CA THR A 147 7.09 -8.82 -18.63
C THR A 147 8.26 -8.05 -18.02
N ARG A 148 8.25 -7.87 -16.69
CA ARG A 148 9.26 -7.15 -15.90
C ARG A 148 9.39 -5.68 -16.31
N ARG A 149 8.26 -5.04 -16.62
CA ARG A 149 8.20 -3.65 -17.09
C ARG A 149 7.46 -2.74 -16.14
N LEU A 150 7.93 -1.50 -16.06
CA LEU A 150 7.26 -0.42 -15.36
C LEU A 150 6.23 0.24 -16.27
N LEU A 151 5.02 0.41 -15.76
CA LEU A 151 3.88 1.00 -16.43
C LEU A 151 3.47 2.30 -15.71
N LYS A 152 2.94 3.27 -16.47
CA LYS A 152 2.23 4.40 -15.87
C LYS A 152 0.89 3.89 -15.31
N LEU A 153 0.51 4.32 -14.11
CA LEU A 153 -0.81 3.97 -13.58
C LEU A 153 -1.90 4.54 -14.50
N PRO A 154 -2.96 3.77 -14.80
CA PRO A 154 -4.08 4.29 -15.55
C PRO A 154 -4.68 5.47 -14.77
N HIS A 155 -4.89 6.60 -15.46
CA HIS A 155 -5.65 7.72 -14.89
C HIS A 155 -7.03 7.20 -14.46
N LYS A 156 -7.51 7.65 -13.30
CA LYS A 156 -8.77 7.21 -12.65
C LYS A 156 -10.07 7.50 -13.46
N ASN A 157 -9.97 7.81 -14.76
CA ASN A 157 -11.09 8.15 -15.65
C ASN A 157 -11.57 6.97 -16.53
N GLY A 158 -11.09 5.74 -16.31
CA GLY A 158 -11.38 4.60 -17.20
C GLY A 158 -12.38 3.55 -16.70
N LEU A 159 -12.94 3.67 -15.50
CA LEU A 159 -13.97 2.76 -15.00
C LEU A 159 -15.35 3.40 -15.17
N VAL A 160 -15.74 3.61 -16.42
CA VAL A 160 -17.16 3.66 -16.77
C VAL A 160 -17.51 2.24 -17.21
N CYS A 161 -18.46 1.62 -16.51
CA CYS A 161 -19.04 0.33 -16.85
C CYS A 161 -19.43 0.30 -18.33
N SER A 162 -18.88 -0.65 -19.08
CA SER A 162 -19.54 -1.19 -20.27
C SER A 162 -20.05 -2.58 -19.91
N SER A 163 -21.22 -2.61 -19.30
CA SER A 163 -22.11 -3.76 -19.33
C SER A 163 -23.09 -3.51 -20.47
N SER A 164 -22.91 -4.24 -21.56
CA SER A 164 -23.92 -4.65 -22.55
C SER A 164 -23.48 -5.97 -23.14
#